data_AF-A0A916HPN4-F1
#
_entry.id   AF-A0A916HPN4-F1
#
_cell.length_a   1.000
_cell.length_b   1.000
_cell.length_c   1.000
_cell.angle_alpha   90.00
_cell.angle_beta   90.00
_cell.angle_gamma   90.00
#
_symmetry.space_group_name_H-M   'P 1'
#
loop_
_entity.id
_entity.type
_entity.pdbx_description
1 polymer ?
#
loop_
_entity_poly.entity_id
_entity_poly.type
_entity_poly.pdbx_seq_one_letter_code
_entity_poly.pdbx_strand_id
1 'polypeptide(L)'
;MSANFQQLANFIWSGADLLRGPYRPPQYERVMLPLTVLRRFDAVVAPSKEAVLKRYEELKAKNIPNINAILNNLAKDEDGTPLGFHNHSLLDFAKLKGDPDNIGRHLADYIAGFSENIRKIF
;
A
#
# COMPACT_ATOMS: atom_id res chain seq x y z
N MET A 1 -1.07 28.04 5.74
CA MET A 1 0.37 28.09 5.41
C MET A 1 0.59 27.26 4.16
N SER A 2 0.75 27.87 2.99
CA SER A 2 1.19 27.13 1.80
C SER A 2 2.68 26.85 1.95
N ALA A 3 3.05 25.63 2.33
CA ALA A 3 4.42 25.18 2.09
C ALA A 3 4.71 25.40 0.61
N ASN A 4 5.80 26.09 0.30
CA ASN A 4 6.15 26.45 -1.07
C ASN A 4 6.39 25.14 -1.83
N PHE A 5 5.52 24.78 -2.77
CA PHE A 5 5.53 23.47 -3.46
C PHE A 5 6.92 23.11 -4.01
N GLN A 6 7.63 24.11 -4.54
CA GLN A 6 9.02 23.98 -5.00
C GLN A 6 9.97 23.50 -3.89
N GLN A 7 9.84 24.01 -2.66
CA GLN A 7 10.71 23.63 -1.54
C GLN A 7 10.47 22.17 -1.14
N LEU A 8 9.21 21.72 -1.13
CA LEU A 8 8.89 20.33 -0.81
C LEU A 8 9.37 19.38 -1.91
N ALA A 9 9.16 19.74 -3.17
CA ALA A 9 9.68 18.98 -4.30
C ALA A 9 11.21 18.83 -4.24
N ASN A 10 11.92 19.94 -3.98
CA ASN A 10 13.38 19.94 -3.84
C ASN A 10 13.85 19.08 -2.67
N PHE A 11 13.13 19.10 -1.54
CA PHE A 11 13.44 18.26 -0.38
C PHE A 11 13.24 16.76 -0.67
N ILE A 12 12.18 16.40 -1.38
CA ILE A 12 11.94 15.00 -1.79
C ILE A 12 13.06 14.54 -2.74
N TRP A 13 13.44 15.36 -3.71
CA TRP A 13 14.51 15.04 -4.66
C TRP A 13 15.88 14.93 -3.99
N SER A 14 16.22 15.81 -3.03
CA SER A 14 17.50 15.71 -2.33
C SER A 14 17.60 14.44 -1.47
N GLY A 15 16.49 14.01 -0.86
CA GLY A 15 16.42 12.71 -0.17
C GLY A 15 16.54 11.54 -1.14
N ALA A 16 15.87 11.61 -2.30
CA ALA A 16 15.95 10.59 -3.34
C ALA A 16 17.38 10.39 -3.88
N ASP A 17 18.12 11.47 -4.13
CA ASP A 17 19.49 11.42 -4.63
C ASP A 17 20.45 10.74 -3.64
N LEU A 18 20.21 10.90 -2.33
CA LEU A 18 20.98 10.24 -1.29
C LEU A 18 20.68 8.72 -1.21
N LEU A 19 19.42 8.35 -1.41
CA LEU A 19 18.94 6.97 -1.24
C LEU A 19 19.07 6.10 -2.50
N ARG A 20 19.29 6.69 -3.69
CA ARG A 20 19.34 5.91 -4.94
C ARG A 20 20.51 4.93 -5.02
N GLY A 21 21.59 5.15 -4.26
CA GLY A 21 22.79 4.31 -4.29
C GLY A 21 23.31 4.09 -5.73
N PRO A 22 23.50 2.83 -6.17
CA PRO A 22 24.06 2.52 -7.49
C PRO A 22 23.09 2.70 -8.66
N TYR A 23 21.78 2.91 -8.41
CA TYR A 23 20.78 3.02 -9.47
C TYR A 23 20.95 4.30 -10.28
N ARG A 24 20.96 4.21 -11.61
CA ARG A 24 20.90 5.41 -12.47
C ARG A 24 19.56 6.13 -12.27
N PRO A 25 19.47 7.46 -12.47
CA PRO A 25 18.23 8.20 -12.25
C PRO A 25 16.97 7.57 -12.90
N PRO A 26 17.02 7.10 -14.18
CA PRO A 26 15.86 6.44 -14.79
C PRO A 26 15.51 5.07 -14.17
N GLN A 27 16.47 4.38 -13.56
CA GLN A 27 16.23 3.10 -12.89
C GLN A 27 15.63 3.31 -11.50
N TYR A 28 16.07 4.36 -10.80
CA TYR A 28 15.54 4.70 -9.50
C TYR A 28 14.08 5.15 -9.58
N GLU A 29 13.74 5.92 -10.61
CA GLU A 29 12.35 6.33 -10.89
C GLU A 29 11.41 5.11 -11.03
N ARG A 30 11.86 4.05 -11.70
CA ARG A 30 11.10 2.79 -11.86
C ARG A 30 10.81 2.07 -10.54
N VAL A 31 11.56 2.36 -9.49
CA VAL A 31 11.34 1.79 -8.14
C VAL A 31 10.53 2.75 -7.26
N MET A 32 10.85 4.04 -7.31
CA MET A 32 10.24 5.07 -6.48
C MET A 32 8.76 5.31 -6.82
N LEU A 33 8.41 5.33 -8.11
CA LEU A 33 7.03 5.56 -8.54
C LEU A 33 6.05 4.47 -8.06
N PRO A 34 6.31 3.16 -8.27
CA PRO A 34 5.46 2.10 -7.73
C PRO A 34 5.34 2.17 -6.21
N LEU A 35 6.44 2.44 -5.48
CA LEU A 35 6.39 2.56 -4.02
C LEU A 35 5.53 3.75 -3.55
N THR A 36 5.55 4.86 -4.28
CA THR A 36 4.71 6.04 -3.98
C THR A 36 3.24 5.71 -4.18
N VAL A 37 2.90 5.02 -5.26
CA VAL A 37 1.53 4.55 -5.54
C VAL A 37 1.08 3.56 -4.46
N LEU A 38 1.94 2.60 -4.10
CA LEU A 38 1.64 1.62 -3.05
C LEU A 38 1.41 2.29 -1.69
N ARG A 39 2.19 3.33 -1.36
CA ARG A 39 1.98 4.13 -0.14
C ARG A 39 0.65 4.86 -0.15
N ARG A 40 0.21 5.37 -1.31
CA ARG A 40 -1.10 6.02 -1.45
C ARG A 40 -2.23 5.02 -1.25
N PHE A 41 -2.14 3.82 -1.82
CA PHE A 41 -3.13 2.77 -1.58
C PHE A 41 -3.22 2.37 -0.11
N ASP A 42 -2.08 2.23 0.57
CA ASP A 42 -2.03 1.97 2.03
C ASP A 42 -2.75 3.07 2.83
N ALA A 43 -2.47 4.34 2.52
CA ALA A 43 -3.08 5.47 3.23
C ALA A 43 -4.61 5.52 3.05
N VAL A 44 -5.08 5.25 1.84
CA VAL A 44 -6.50 5.31 1.50
C VAL A 44 -7.29 4.14 2.12
N VAL A 45 -6.67 2.96 2.25
CA VAL A 45 -7.31 1.77 2.88
C VAL A 45 -7.22 1.81 4.41
N ALA A 46 -6.27 2.54 4.99
CA ALA A 46 -6.02 2.57 6.42
C ALA A 46 -7.29 2.72 7.31
N PRO A 47 -8.26 3.59 7.00
CA PRO A 47 -9.45 3.79 7.84
C PRO A 47 -10.36 2.56 7.93
N SER A 48 -10.46 1.79 6.83
CA SER A 48 -11.33 0.61 6.76
C SER A 48 -10.59 -0.72 6.92
N LYS A 49 -9.27 -0.67 7.10
CA LYS A 49 -8.41 -1.86 7.15
C LYS A 49 -8.78 -2.83 8.26
N GLU A 50 -9.03 -2.36 9.48
CA GLU A 50 -9.40 -3.23 10.60
C GLU A 50 -10.72 -3.97 10.34
N ALA A 51 -11.70 -3.28 9.74
CA ALA A 51 -12.98 -3.88 9.37
C ALA A 51 -12.80 -4.96 8.30
N VAL A 52 -11.97 -4.68 7.29
CA VAL A 52 -11.62 -5.64 6.23
C VAL A 52 -10.94 -6.88 6.81
N LEU A 53 -9.99 -6.72 7.73
CA LEU A 53 -9.27 -7.85 8.35
C LEU A 53 -10.21 -8.73 9.18
N LYS A 54 -11.04 -8.13 10.05
CA LYS A 54 -12.04 -8.88 10.83
C LYS A 54 -12.98 -9.66 9.92
N ARG A 55 -13.47 -8.99 8.87
CA ARG A 55 -14.39 -9.62 7.92
C ARG A 55 -13.73 -10.73 7.11
N TYR A 56 -12.46 -10.56 6.72
CA TYR A 56 -11.70 -11.59 6.01
C TYR A 56 -11.58 -12.86 6.84
N GLU A 57 -11.21 -12.75 8.13
CA GLU A 57 -11.11 -13.91 9.03
C GLU A 57 -12.45 -14.65 9.21
N GLU A 58 -13.56 -13.90 9.37
CA GLU A 58 -14.91 -14.49 9.44
C GLU A 58 -15.29 -15.26 8.17
N LEU A 59 -15.02 -14.68 7.00
CA LEU A 59 -15.36 -15.26 5.70
C LEU A 59 -14.49 -16.49 5.40
N LYS A 60 -13.20 -16.43 5.78
CA LYS A 60 -12.25 -17.53 5.64
C LYS A 60 -12.65 -18.71 6.53
N ALA A 61 -13.03 -18.47 7.78
CA ALA A 61 -13.50 -19.51 8.70
C ALA A 61 -14.78 -20.21 8.20
N LYS A 62 -15.63 -19.48 7.47
CA LYS A 62 -16.89 -20.00 6.90
C LYS A 62 -16.74 -20.57 5.48
N ASN A 63 -15.53 -20.54 4.92
CA ASN A 63 -15.21 -21.01 3.56
C ASN A 63 -16.15 -20.44 2.47
N ILE A 64 -16.49 -19.15 2.59
CA ILE A 64 -17.47 -18.50 1.71
C ILE A 64 -16.82 -18.18 0.35
N PRO A 65 -17.47 -18.51 -0.79
CA PRO A 65 -16.99 -18.10 -2.11
C PRO A 65 -17.11 -16.57 -2.30
N ASN A 66 -16.30 -15.99 -3.18
CA ASN A 66 -16.33 -14.56 -3.54
C ASN A 66 -15.95 -13.55 -2.42
N ILE A 67 -15.05 -13.95 -1.52
CA ILE A 67 -14.50 -13.09 -0.45
C ILE A 67 -14.05 -11.72 -0.98
N ASN A 68 -13.37 -11.68 -2.12
CA ASN A 68 -12.83 -10.45 -2.71
C ASN A 68 -13.89 -9.38 -2.98
N ALA A 69 -15.05 -9.76 -3.53
CA ALA A 69 -16.11 -8.80 -3.85
C ALA A 69 -16.74 -8.21 -2.58
N ILE A 70 -16.91 -9.03 -1.54
CA ILE A 70 -17.44 -8.61 -0.25
C ILE A 70 -16.48 -7.59 0.40
N LEU A 71 -15.18 -7.88 0.40
CA LEU A 71 -14.17 -7.01 1.01
C LEU A 71 -13.97 -5.72 0.22
N ASN A 72 -14.03 -5.75 -1.11
CA ASN A 72 -13.98 -4.55 -1.96
C ASN A 72 -15.12 -3.57 -1.66
N ASN A 73 -16.33 -4.09 -1.39
CA ASN A 73 -17.49 -3.26 -1.04
C ASN A 73 -17.42 -2.72 0.40
N LEU A 74 -16.73 -3.43 1.29
CA LEU A 74 -16.53 -3.00 2.67
C LEU A 74 -15.47 -1.91 2.79
N ALA A 75 -14.45 -1.96 1.94
CA ALA A 75 -13.35 -1.01 1.94
C ALA A 75 -13.82 0.39 1.51
N LYS A 76 -13.60 1.36 2.40
CA LYS A 76 -13.97 2.77 2.24
C LYS A 76 -12.80 3.67 2.63
N ASP A 77 -12.73 4.85 2.01
CA ASP A 77 -11.80 5.91 2.43
C ASP A 77 -12.29 6.63 3.71
N GLU A 78 -11.54 7.65 4.11
CA GLU A 78 -11.84 8.52 5.26
C GLU A 78 -13.21 9.22 5.13
N ASP A 79 -13.63 9.53 3.89
CA ASP A 79 -14.90 10.20 3.58
C ASP A 79 -16.07 9.20 3.44
N GLY A 80 -15.82 7.90 3.56
CA GLY A 80 -16.81 6.84 3.43
C GLY A 80 -17.11 6.42 1.98
N THR A 81 -16.33 6.90 1.01
CA THR A 81 -16.44 6.54 -0.41
C THR A 81 -15.93 5.11 -0.63
N PRO A 82 -16.68 4.27 -1.38
CA PRO A 82 -16.24 2.92 -1.71
C PRO A 82 -14.95 2.93 -2.54
N LEU A 83 -13.97 2.11 -2.16
CA LEU A 83 -12.69 2.03 -2.84
C LEU A 83 -12.69 1.08 -4.04
N GLY A 84 -13.50 0.02 -3.98
CA GLY A 84 -13.51 -1.03 -5.02
C GLY A 84 -12.27 -1.94 -5.01
N PHE A 85 -11.40 -1.80 -4.01
CA PHE A 85 -10.27 -2.67 -3.73
C PHE A 85 -10.06 -2.78 -2.22
N HIS A 86 -9.36 -3.81 -1.76
CA HIS A 86 -9.05 -3.99 -0.34
C HIS A 86 -7.63 -4.55 -0.16
N ASN A 87 -7.14 -4.53 1.06
CA ASN A 87 -5.94 -5.26 1.48
C ASN A 87 -6.25 -6.05 2.75
N HIS A 88 -6.02 -7.37 2.71
CA HIS A 88 -6.20 -8.29 3.84
C HIS A 88 -4.87 -8.74 4.47
N SER A 89 -3.75 -8.10 4.12
CA SER A 89 -2.47 -8.33 4.80
C SER A 89 -2.48 -7.72 6.20
N LEU A 90 -1.92 -8.46 7.16
CA LEU A 90 -1.70 -7.97 8.53
C LEU A 90 -0.60 -6.89 8.59
N LEU A 91 0.21 -6.80 7.54
CA LEU A 91 1.26 -5.81 7.38
C LEU A 91 0.67 -4.48 6.89
N ASP A 92 1.27 -3.38 7.31
CA ASP A 92 1.05 -2.03 6.79
C ASP A 92 2.42 -1.37 6.56
N PHE A 93 2.45 -0.23 5.87
CA PHE A 93 3.71 0.47 5.61
C PHE A 93 4.51 0.83 6.86
N ALA A 94 3.87 1.02 8.02
CA ALA A 94 4.57 1.28 9.26
C ALA A 94 5.23 0.00 9.80
N LYS A 95 4.50 -1.12 9.81
CA LYS A 95 4.97 -2.44 10.26
C LYS A 95 6.04 -3.03 9.36
N LEU A 96 6.02 -2.74 8.05
CA LEU A 96 7.07 -3.18 7.12
C LEU A 96 8.47 -2.73 7.57
N LYS A 97 8.59 -1.59 8.25
CA LYS A 97 9.87 -1.07 8.76
C LYS A 97 10.41 -1.83 9.97
N GLY A 98 9.62 -2.73 10.57
CA GLY A 98 9.98 -3.44 11.81
C GLY A 98 10.97 -4.58 11.62
N ASP A 99 11.16 -5.10 10.40
CA ASP A 99 12.08 -6.19 10.09
C ASP A 99 12.80 -5.92 8.75
N PRO A 100 13.87 -5.10 8.79
CA PRO A 100 14.60 -4.69 7.58
C PRO A 100 15.26 -5.84 6.84
N ASP A 101 15.71 -6.88 7.55
CA ASP A 101 16.43 -8.01 6.95
C ASP A 101 15.53 -8.84 6.03
N ASN A 102 14.22 -8.85 6.29
CA ASN A 102 13.22 -9.56 5.50
C ASN A 102 12.30 -8.63 4.69
N ILE A 103 12.67 -7.36 4.51
CA ILE A 103 11.80 -6.35 3.90
C ILE A 103 11.26 -6.75 2.53
N GLY A 104 12.08 -7.40 1.69
CA GLY A 104 11.67 -7.85 0.36
C GLY A 104 10.55 -8.90 0.41
N ARG A 105 10.64 -9.85 1.34
CA ARG A 105 9.60 -10.87 1.54
C ARG A 105 8.33 -10.23 2.10
N HIS A 106 8.46 -9.40 3.12
CA HIS A 106 7.31 -8.72 3.74
C HIS A 106 6.59 -7.81 2.74
N LEU A 107 7.32 -7.14 1.85
CA LEU A 107 6.74 -6.33 0.78
C LEU A 107 5.97 -7.19 -0.22
N ALA A 108 6.53 -8.33 -0.64
CA ALA A 108 5.84 -9.26 -1.54
C ALA A 108 4.56 -9.83 -0.90
N ASP A 109 4.63 -10.25 0.37
CA ASP A 109 3.48 -10.73 1.14
C ASP A 109 2.40 -9.63 1.32
N TYR A 110 2.83 -8.38 1.53
CA TYR A 110 1.94 -7.23 1.62
C TYR A 110 1.21 -6.96 0.29
N ILE A 111 1.94 -7.00 -0.83
CA ILE A 111 1.36 -6.84 -2.18
C ILE A 111 0.39 -7.99 -2.47
N ALA A 112 0.75 -9.23 -2.13
CA ALA A 112 -0.09 -10.40 -2.34
C ALA A 112 -1.44 -10.34 -1.57
N GLY A 113 -1.50 -9.58 -0.48
CA GLY A 113 -2.71 -9.34 0.30
C GLY A 113 -3.68 -8.32 -0.30
N PHE A 114 -3.32 -7.63 -1.39
CA PHE A 114 -4.26 -6.78 -2.11
C PHE A 114 -5.25 -7.59 -2.96
N SER A 115 -6.38 -6.96 -3.29
CA SER A 115 -7.31 -7.48 -4.30
C SER A 115 -6.65 -7.63 -5.67
N GLU A 116 -7.21 -8.50 -6.50
CA GLU A 116 -6.62 -8.90 -7.79
C GLU A 116 -6.37 -7.73 -8.74
N ASN A 117 -7.24 -6.73 -8.78
CA ASN A 117 -7.08 -5.54 -9.61
C ASN A 117 -5.84 -4.72 -9.24
N ILE A 118 -5.51 -4.60 -7.95
CA ILE A 118 -4.31 -3.88 -7.51
C ILE A 118 -3.07 -4.74 -7.74
N ARG A 119 -3.15 -6.06 -7.48
CA ARG A 119 -2.04 -6.99 -7.74
C ARG A 119 -1.61 -7.06 -9.20
N LYS A 120 -2.50 -6.73 -10.15
CA LYS A 120 -2.15 -6.67 -11.59
C LYS A 120 -1.32 -5.43 -11.96
N ILE A 121 -1.29 -4.40 -11.10
CA ILE A 121 -0.54 -3.16 -11.33
C ILE A 121 0.94 -3.34 -10.96
N PHE A 122 1.24 -4.26 -10.04
CA PHE A 122 2.56 -4.53 -9.48
C PHE A 122 3.12 -5.86 -10.00
#